data_AF-A0A0B1TGF9-F1
#
_entry.id   AF-A0A0B1TGF9-F1
#
_cell.length_a   1.000
_cell.length_b   1.000
_cell.length_c   1.000
_cell.angle_alpha   90.00
_cell.angle_beta   90.00
_cell.angle_gamma   90.00
#
_symmetry.space_group_name_H-M   'P 1'
#
loop_
_entity.id
_entity.type
_entity.pdbx_description
1 polymer ?
#
loop_
_entity_poly.entity_id
_entity_poly.type
_entity_poly.pdbx_seq_one_letter_code
_entity_poly.pdbx_strand_id
1 'polypeptide(L)'
;MYDWSGQFAFRVGLPAKSGVAGDMIMVIPNVMGIAIYSPRLDSLGNTYRGLKFAEAFIEKFNFHNYDSLVYSDCKKMDPRKAVTEIDQDNTSRFMYAAKSGDISAMKRYLLMGMNIHDRDYDDRTALHVAASEGDADCLNYVLSKWKESPEPLDKFQRTPLDDAKYFKHRECIELLQKAIERWNKSEEDIAMD
;
A
#
# COMPACT_ATOMS: atom_id res chain seq x y z
N MET A 1 -1.21 16.66 30.93
CA MET A 1 -0.92 15.25 31.17
C MET A 1 -0.30 15.13 32.54
N TYR A 2 -1.12 14.81 33.54
CA TYR A 2 -0.69 14.62 34.93
C TYR A 2 -0.08 13.21 35.07
N ASP A 3 -0.63 12.37 35.93
CA ASP A 3 -0.18 10.99 36.13
C ASP A 3 -0.35 10.11 34.88
N TRP A 4 -1.20 10.54 33.92
CA TRP A 4 -1.37 9.88 32.62
C TRP A 4 -0.24 10.17 31.61
N SER A 5 0.73 11.02 31.94
CA SER A 5 1.79 11.43 31.01
C SER A 5 2.61 10.26 30.44
N GLY A 6 2.97 9.27 31.25
CA GLY A 6 3.71 8.09 30.77
C GLY A 6 2.91 7.23 29.80
N GLN A 7 1.63 6.96 30.13
CA GLN A 7 0.76 6.19 29.24
C GLN A 7 0.45 6.95 27.94
N PHE A 8 0.29 8.26 28.02
CA PHE A 8 0.12 9.11 26.84
C PHE A 8 1.36 9.09 25.94
N ALA A 9 2.56 9.19 26.51
CA ALA A 9 3.80 9.10 25.76
C ALA A 9 4.00 7.72 25.11
N PHE A 10 3.50 6.65 25.72
CA PHE A 10 3.58 5.30 25.14
C PHE A 10 2.51 5.03 24.07
N ARG A 11 1.28 5.51 24.27
CA ARG A 11 0.15 5.22 23.36
C ARG A 11 0.04 6.23 22.20
N VAL A 12 0.20 7.51 22.51
CA VAL A 12 0.06 8.61 21.55
C VAL A 12 1.43 9.08 21.07
N GLY A 13 2.42 9.12 21.95
CA GLY A 13 3.80 9.43 21.57
C GLY A 13 4.03 10.86 21.10
N LEU A 14 3.08 11.76 21.29
CA LEU A 14 3.22 13.18 20.95
C LEU A 14 3.51 14.02 22.19
N PRO A 15 4.36 15.07 22.09
CA PRO A 15 4.47 16.08 23.13
C PRO A 15 3.14 16.80 23.34
N ALA A 16 2.59 16.76 24.56
CA ALA A 16 1.35 17.46 24.88
C ALA A 16 1.27 17.92 26.34
N LYS A 17 0.47 18.97 26.58
CA LYS A 17 0.09 19.43 27.91
C LYS A 17 -1.42 19.68 27.96
N SER A 18 -2.05 19.32 29.08
CA SER A 18 -3.46 19.58 29.35
C SER A 18 -3.55 20.54 30.53
N GLY A 19 -4.47 21.48 30.46
CA GLY A 19 -4.88 22.37 31.54
C GLY A 19 -6.24 21.98 32.12
N VAL A 20 -6.48 22.39 33.36
CA VAL A 20 -7.75 22.14 34.08
C VAL A 20 -8.92 22.97 33.52
N ALA A 21 -8.66 23.94 32.65
CA ALA A 21 -9.72 24.67 31.96
C ALA A 21 -10.41 23.81 30.89
N GLY A 22 -9.88 22.60 30.63
CA GLY A 22 -10.33 21.72 29.56
C GLY A 22 -9.58 21.93 28.25
N ASP A 23 -8.53 22.74 28.27
CA ASP A 23 -7.61 22.97 27.16
C ASP A 23 -6.52 21.88 27.11
N MET A 24 -6.10 21.54 25.90
CA MET A 24 -4.95 20.68 25.65
C MET A 24 -4.20 21.16 24.41
N ILE A 25 -2.90 21.30 24.55
CA ILE A 25 -1.98 21.63 23.46
C ILE A 25 -1.17 20.38 23.15
N MET A 26 -1.08 20.03 21.88
CA MET A 26 -0.33 18.90 21.35
C MET A 26 0.54 19.39 20.19
N VAL A 27 1.79 18.94 20.15
CA VAL A 27 2.76 19.36 19.13
C VAL A 27 3.19 18.15 18.33
N ILE A 28 3.19 18.27 17.02
CA ILE A 28 3.81 17.32 16.09
C ILE A 28 5.05 18.02 15.55
N PRO A 29 6.25 17.70 16.07
CA PRO A 29 7.48 18.41 15.72
C PRO A 29 7.69 18.48 14.21
N ASN A 30 8.07 19.66 13.72
CA ASN A 30 8.30 19.95 12.30
C ASN A 30 7.08 19.78 11.37
N VAL A 31 5.87 19.61 11.91
CA VAL A 31 4.64 19.49 11.12
C VAL A 31 3.62 20.54 11.51
N MET A 32 3.11 20.48 12.75
CA MET A 32 2.03 21.37 13.21
C MET A 32 1.88 21.38 14.73
N GLY A 33 1.21 22.41 15.25
CA GLY A 33 0.69 22.46 16.62
C GLY A 33 -0.84 22.39 16.60
N ILE A 34 -1.42 21.67 17.55
CA ILE A 34 -2.86 21.47 17.69
C ILE A 34 -3.28 21.93 19.08
N ALA A 35 -4.30 22.78 19.16
CA ALA A 35 -4.96 23.16 20.40
C ALA A 35 -6.39 22.61 20.39
N ILE A 36 -6.76 21.92 21.48
CA ILE A 36 -8.06 21.29 21.66
C ILE A 36 -8.69 21.88 22.91
N TYR A 37 -9.98 22.19 22.85
CA TYR A 37 -10.74 22.67 23.99
C TYR A 37 -11.99 21.81 24.20
N SER A 38 -12.08 21.21 25.37
CA SER A 38 -13.25 20.48 25.83
C SER A 38 -13.31 20.57 27.37
N PRO A 39 -14.23 21.36 27.93
CA PRO A 39 -14.31 21.62 29.38
C PRO A 39 -14.45 20.38 30.27
N ARG A 40 -15.03 19.29 29.75
CA ARG A 40 -15.23 18.06 30.53
C ARG A 40 -13.89 17.37 30.77
N LEU A 41 -13.52 17.24 32.05
CA LEU A 41 -12.31 16.57 32.49
C LEU A 41 -12.57 15.11 32.85
N ASP A 42 -11.52 14.29 32.79
CA ASP A 42 -11.47 12.96 33.38
C ASP A 42 -11.17 13.01 34.89
N SER A 43 -11.09 11.85 35.53
CA SER A 43 -10.73 11.73 36.96
C SER A 43 -9.31 12.18 37.28
N LEU A 44 -8.44 12.31 36.27
CA LEU A 44 -7.04 12.71 36.40
C LEU A 44 -6.81 14.19 36.04
N GLY A 45 -7.89 14.95 35.79
CA GLY A 45 -7.84 16.37 35.47
C GLY A 45 -7.43 16.72 34.03
N ASN A 46 -7.37 15.76 33.12
CA ASN A 46 -7.13 16.01 31.69
C ASN A 46 -8.46 16.17 30.94
N THR A 47 -8.45 16.86 29.79
CA THR A 47 -9.64 16.95 28.94
C THR A 47 -10.03 15.59 28.35
N TYR A 48 -11.25 15.12 28.66
CA TYR A 48 -11.68 13.77 28.28
C TYR A 48 -11.73 13.60 26.75
N ARG A 49 -12.34 14.56 26.04
CA ARG A 49 -12.43 14.49 24.57
C ARG A 49 -11.11 14.75 23.87
N GLY A 50 -10.24 15.60 24.44
CA GLY A 50 -8.92 15.83 23.86
C GLY A 50 -8.06 14.58 23.89
N LEU A 51 -8.08 13.81 24.99
CA LEU A 51 -7.40 12.51 25.04
C LEU A 51 -7.95 11.54 24.00
N LYS A 52 -9.28 11.42 23.90
CA LYS A 52 -9.91 10.53 22.91
C LYS A 52 -9.60 10.93 21.47
N PHE A 53 -9.55 12.23 21.19
CA PHE A 53 -9.10 12.73 19.91
C PHE A 53 -7.65 12.33 19.63
N ALA A 54 -6.73 12.53 20.58
CA ALA A 54 -5.31 12.21 20.40
C ALA A 54 -5.08 10.71 20.14
N GLU A 55 -5.79 9.83 20.85
CA GLU A 55 -5.79 8.38 20.60
C GLU A 55 -6.25 8.06 19.16
N ALA A 56 -7.45 8.52 18.78
CA ALA A 56 -8.00 8.26 17.44
C ALA A 56 -7.16 8.90 16.31
N PHE A 57 -6.50 10.02 16.60
CA PHE A 57 -5.64 10.73 15.66
C PHE A 57 -4.40 9.89 15.31
N ILE A 58 -3.74 9.29 16.30
CA ILE A 58 -2.55 8.43 16.08
C ILE A 58 -2.91 7.05 15.52
N GLU A 59 -4.13 6.56 15.76
CA GLU A 59 -4.63 5.35 15.08
C GLU A 59 -4.83 5.59 13.58
N LYS A 60 -5.21 6.81 13.19
CA LYS A 60 -5.48 7.18 11.79
C LYS A 60 -4.23 7.67 11.03
N PHE A 61 -3.32 8.36 11.71
CA PHE A 61 -2.15 8.99 11.10
C PHE A 61 -0.83 8.50 11.71
N ASN A 62 0.22 8.40 10.89
CA ASN A 62 1.55 7.91 11.29
C ASN A 62 2.41 8.99 12.00
N PHE A 63 1.82 9.69 12.97
CA PHE A 63 2.50 10.80 13.67
C PHE A 63 3.07 10.43 15.02
N HIS A 64 2.99 9.17 15.45
CA HIS A 64 3.64 8.75 16.68
C HIS A 64 5.16 8.98 16.55
N ASN A 65 5.82 9.52 17.58
CA ASN A 65 7.26 9.85 17.48
C ASN A 65 8.15 8.65 17.13
N TYR A 66 7.69 7.44 17.44
CA TYR A 66 8.34 6.16 17.13
C TYR A 66 7.60 5.36 16.04
N ASP A 67 6.76 5.99 15.21
CA ASP A 67 6.14 5.33 14.05
C ASP A 67 7.13 5.22 12.88
N SER A 68 6.86 4.29 11.97
CA SER A 68 7.67 4.08 10.76
C SER A 68 7.19 4.97 9.62
N LEU A 69 8.12 5.69 8.99
CA LEU A 69 7.85 6.52 7.79
C LEU A 69 8.01 5.76 6.47
N VAL A 70 8.74 4.64 6.50
CA VAL A 70 9.16 3.89 5.31
C VAL A 70 8.29 2.65 5.12
N TYR A 71 8.12 1.87 6.19
CA TYR A 71 7.35 0.62 6.20
C TYR A 71 6.19 0.80 7.16
N SER A 72 5.09 1.36 6.66
CA SER A 72 3.86 1.38 7.43
C SER A 72 3.10 0.10 7.09
N ASP A 73 3.33 -0.98 7.85
CA ASP A 73 2.40 -2.13 7.92
C ASP A 73 0.99 -1.70 8.41
N CYS A 74 0.86 -0.41 8.75
CA CYS A 74 -0.32 0.23 9.26
C CYS A 74 -1.06 0.88 8.08
N LYS A 75 -2.38 0.64 8.01
CA LYS A 75 -3.34 1.39 7.16
C LYS A 75 -3.45 2.89 7.54
N LYS A 76 -2.41 3.46 8.14
CA LYS A 76 -2.33 4.84 8.60
C LYS A 76 -1.98 5.74 7.43
N MET A 77 -2.53 6.95 7.46
CA MET A 77 -2.25 7.94 6.44
C MET A 77 -1.09 8.83 6.86
N ASP A 78 -0.20 9.12 5.90
CA ASP A 78 0.82 10.16 6.05
C ASP A 78 0.43 11.36 5.18
N PRO A 79 -0.11 12.44 5.76
CA PRO A 79 -0.53 13.61 4.99
C PRO A 79 0.65 14.47 4.52
N ARG A 80 1.90 14.13 4.89
CA ARG A 80 3.10 14.80 4.35
C ARG A 80 3.39 14.37 2.91
N LYS A 81 2.90 13.19 2.51
CA LYS A 81 2.99 12.68 1.15
C LYS A 81 1.69 13.02 0.42
N ALA A 82 1.77 13.50 -0.82
CA ALA A 82 0.56 13.76 -1.59
C ALA A 82 -0.13 12.42 -1.91
N VAL A 83 -1.45 12.32 -1.68
CA VAL A 83 -2.21 11.06 -1.78
C VAL A 83 -2.07 10.41 -3.16
N THR A 84 -2.04 11.20 -4.24
CA THR A 84 -1.87 10.69 -5.62
C THR A 84 -0.46 10.20 -5.91
N GLU A 85 0.55 10.74 -5.24
CA GLU A 85 1.95 10.40 -5.51
C GLU A 85 2.30 9.02 -4.95
N ILE A 86 1.78 8.63 -3.77
CA ILE A 86 2.22 7.40 -3.09
C ILE A 86 1.88 6.14 -3.88
N ASP A 87 0.62 5.99 -4.29
CA ASP A 87 0.14 4.77 -4.95
C ASP A 87 0.73 4.67 -6.36
N GLN A 88 0.75 5.78 -7.10
CA GLN A 88 1.36 5.84 -8.43
C GLN A 88 2.86 5.54 -8.39
N ASP A 89 3.58 6.06 -7.40
CA ASP A 89 5.02 5.87 -7.22
C ASP A 89 5.35 4.41 -6.84
N ASN A 90 4.56 3.79 -5.96
CA ASN A 90 4.73 2.39 -5.57
C ASN A 90 4.45 1.41 -6.72
N THR A 91 3.34 1.59 -7.44
CA THR A 91 3.04 0.78 -8.62
C THR A 91 4.11 1.01 -9.70
N SER A 92 4.53 2.24 -9.94
CA SER A 92 5.60 2.56 -10.90
C SER A 92 6.92 1.87 -10.53
N ARG A 93 7.30 1.87 -9.25
CA ARG A 93 8.50 1.15 -8.77
C ARG A 93 8.40 -0.35 -8.98
N PHE A 94 7.23 -0.94 -8.75
CA PHE A 94 6.98 -2.36 -8.98
C PHE A 94 7.09 -2.70 -10.47
N MET A 95 6.46 -1.91 -11.34
CA MET A 95 6.53 -2.07 -12.80
C MET A 95 7.96 -1.89 -13.31
N TYR A 96 8.71 -0.94 -12.76
CA TYR A 96 10.12 -0.76 -13.11
C TYR A 96 10.97 -1.99 -12.73
N ALA A 97 10.71 -2.61 -11.58
CA ALA A 97 11.39 -3.84 -11.20
C ALA A 97 11.02 -5.03 -12.11
N ALA A 98 9.75 -5.13 -12.52
CA ALA A 98 9.31 -6.11 -13.51
C ALA A 98 9.99 -5.88 -14.87
N LYS A 99 10.11 -4.61 -15.29
CA LYS A 99 10.81 -4.23 -16.50
C LYS A 99 12.28 -4.63 -16.48
N SER A 100 12.97 -4.43 -15.36
CA SER A 100 14.39 -4.78 -15.22
C SER A 100 14.65 -6.27 -14.94
N GLY A 101 13.61 -7.08 -14.78
CA GLY A 101 13.75 -8.50 -14.39
C GLY A 101 14.21 -8.71 -12.94
N ASP A 102 14.10 -7.72 -12.05
CA ASP A 102 14.56 -7.84 -10.66
C ASP A 102 13.51 -8.54 -9.80
N ILE A 103 13.53 -9.87 -9.86
CA ILE A 103 12.65 -10.75 -9.05
C ILE A 103 12.86 -10.52 -7.55
N SER A 104 14.07 -10.17 -7.11
CA SER A 104 14.36 -9.90 -5.70
C SER A 104 13.66 -8.62 -5.23
N ALA A 105 13.68 -7.55 -6.02
CA ALA A 105 12.92 -6.34 -5.74
C ALA A 105 11.42 -6.61 -5.75
N MET A 106 10.90 -7.34 -6.74
CA MET A 106 9.48 -7.70 -6.80
C MET A 106 9.03 -8.50 -5.58
N LYS A 107 9.84 -9.47 -5.11
CA LYS A 107 9.57 -10.22 -3.88
C LYS A 107 9.47 -9.31 -2.65
N ARG A 108 10.40 -8.35 -2.51
CA ARG A 108 10.38 -7.38 -1.40
C ARG A 108 9.12 -6.53 -1.43
N TYR A 109 8.77 -6.06 -2.61
CA TYR A 109 7.58 -5.25 -2.87
C TYR A 109 6.27 -5.96 -2.53
N LEU A 110 6.12 -7.22 -2.93
CA LEU A 110 4.96 -8.03 -2.53
C LEU A 110 4.94 -8.30 -1.02
N LEU A 111 6.10 -8.47 -0.39
CA LEU A 111 6.19 -8.64 1.06
C LEU A 111 5.79 -7.37 1.83
N MET A 112 6.00 -6.18 1.25
CA MET A 112 5.52 -4.90 1.79
C MET A 112 4.00 -4.71 1.66
N GLY A 113 3.28 -5.68 1.10
CA GLY A 113 1.83 -5.65 0.98
C GLY A 113 1.31 -4.96 -0.28
N MET A 114 2.16 -4.68 -1.28
CA MET A 114 1.68 -4.20 -2.58
C MET A 114 0.87 -5.27 -3.30
N ASN A 115 -0.14 -4.82 -4.04
CA ASN A 115 -0.98 -5.72 -4.80
C ASN A 115 -0.36 -5.99 -6.18
N ILE A 116 -0.22 -7.27 -6.51
CA ILE A 116 0.34 -7.69 -7.80
C ILE A 116 -0.55 -7.27 -8.99
N HIS A 117 -1.84 -7.04 -8.73
CA HIS A 117 -2.85 -6.66 -9.71
C HIS A 117 -2.96 -5.15 -9.92
N ASP A 118 -2.15 -4.34 -9.22
CA ASP A 118 -2.13 -2.89 -9.41
C ASP A 118 -1.74 -2.53 -10.84
N ARG A 119 -2.32 -1.43 -11.34
CA ARG A 119 -2.19 -0.98 -12.71
C ARG A 119 -1.51 0.38 -12.79
N ASP A 120 -0.70 0.57 -13.82
CA ASP A 120 -0.09 1.87 -14.12
C ASP A 120 -1.08 2.86 -14.77
N TYR A 121 -0.58 4.02 -15.18
CA TYR A 121 -1.39 5.07 -15.81
C TYR A 121 -1.98 4.68 -17.19
N ASP A 122 -1.47 3.61 -17.81
CA ASP A 122 -1.93 3.03 -19.07
C ASP A 122 -2.80 1.78 -18.84
N ASP A 123 -3.26 1.55 -17.61
CA ASP A 123 -3.96 0.35 -17.16
C ASP A 123 -3.16 -0.95 -17.33
N ARG A 124 -1.84 -0.87 -17.47
CA ARG A 124 -0.98 -2.05 -17.62
C ARG A 124 -0.67 -2.66 -16.28
N THR A 125 -0.69 -3.98 -16.25
CA THR A 125 -0.29 -4.80 -15.11
C THR A 125 1.16 -5.26 -15.25
N ALA A 126 1.73 -5.85 -14.19
CA ALA A 126 3.08 -6.41 -14.25
C ALA A 126 3.25 -7.51 -15.31
N LEU A 127 2.15 -8.21 -15.67
CA LEU A 127 2.15 -9.17 -16.77
C LEU A 127 2.44 -8.52 -18.12
N HIS A 128 1.83 -7.36 -18.42
CA HIS A 128 2.06 -6.63 -19.66
C HIS A 128 3.53 -6.20 -19.78
N VAL A 129 4.08 -5.66 -18.68
CA VAL A 129 5.47 -5.18 -18.65
C VAL A 129 6.45 -6.34 -18.83
N ALA A 130 6.29 -7.43 -18.08
CA ALA A 130 7.16 -8.60 -18.20
C ALA A 130 7.05 -9.26 -19.59
N ALA A 131 5.84 -9.34 -20.15
CA ALA A 131 5.61 -9.89 -21.49
C ALA A 131 6.19 -9.03 -22.61
N SER A 132 6.18 -7.70 -22.44
CA SER A 132 6.74 -6.75 -23.40
C SER A 132 8.27 -6.76 -23.44
N GLU A 133 8.93 -6.97 -22.29
CA GLU A 133 10.40 -7.04 -22.21
C GLU A 133 10.93 -8.44 -22.58
N GLY A 134 10.09 -9.47 -22.47
CA GLY A 134 10.42 -10.84 -22.85
C GLY A 134 11.16 -11.64 -21.78
N ASP A 135 11.13 -11.21 -20.51
CA ASP A 135 11.73 -11.93 -19.39
C ASP A 135 10.81 -13.07 -18.93
N ALA A 136 11.13 -14.29 -19.37
CA ALA A 136 10.37 -15.50 -19.06
C ALA A 136 10.41 -15.86 -17.57
N ASP A 137 11.52 -15.61 -16.87
CA ASP A 137 11.67 -15.94 -15.45
C ASP A 137 10.83 -15.00 -14.58
N CYS A 138 10.89 -13.70 -14.88
CA CYS A 138 10.03 -12.70 -14.25
C CYS A 138 8.55 -12.99 -14.49
N LEU A 139 8.18 -13.28 -15.75
CA LEU A 139 6.81 -13.60 -16.13
C LEU A 139 6.28 -14.84 -15.41
N ASN A 140 7.09 -15.91 -15.34
CA ASN A 140 6.75 -17.13 -14.63
C ASN A 140 6.58 -16.88 -13.11
N TYR A 141 7.43 -16.02 -12.53
CA TYR A 141 7.28 -15.60 -11.13
C TYR A 141 5.96 -14.87 -10.89
N VAL A 142 5.61 -13.89 -11.74
CA VAL A 142 4.34 -13.15 -11.62
C VAL A 142 3.15 -14.09 -11.79
N LEU A 143 3.14 -14.95 -12.82
CA LEU A 143 2.09 -15.94 -13.07
C LEU A 143 1.93 -16.93 -11.92
N SER A 144 3.01 -17.31 -11.22
CA SER A 144 2.95 -18.19 -10.06
C SER A 144 2.19 -17.59 -8.87
N LYS A 145 2.10 -16.25 -8.80
CA LYS A 145 1.42 -15.49 -7.75
C LYS A 145 0.10 -14.89 -8.21
N TRP A 146 -0.13 -14.82 -9.52
CA TRP A 146 -1.32 -14.28 -10.13
C TRP A 146 -2.55 -15.15 -9.85
N LYS A 147 -3.62 -14.55 -9.33
CA LYS A 147 -4.86 -15.25 -8.96
C LYS A 147 -6.08 -14.87 -9.79
N GLU A 148 -5.92 -13.91 -10.70
CA GLU A 148 -6.98 -13.42 -11.58
C GLU A 148 -6.80 -14.01 -13.00
N SER A 149 -7.67 -13.62 -13.92
CA SER A 149 -7.49 -13.98 -15.33
C SER A 149 -6.09 -13.55 -15.83
N PRO A 150 -5.36 -14.43 -16.54
CA PRO A 150 -4.07 -14.10 -17.14
C PRO A 150 -4.19 -13.18 -18.37
N GLU A 151 -5.41 -12.72 -18.70
CA GLU A 151 -5.70 -11.81 -19.82
C GLU A 151 -6.24 -10.45 -19.34
N PRO A 152 -5.52 -9.71 -18.47
CA PRO A 152 -5.89 -8.34 -18.17
C PRO A 152 -5.78 -7.49 -19.44
N LEU A 153 -6.66 -6.49 -19.58
CA LEU A 153 -6.64 -5.56 -20.71
C LEU A 153 -6.00 -4.22 -20.29
N ASP A 154 -5.14 -3.69 -21.15
CA ASP A 154 -4.62 -2.33 -21.06
C ASP A 154 -5.62 -1.29 -21.62
N LYS A 155 -5.25 0.00 -21.55
CA LYS A 155 -6.03 1.11 -22.12
C LYS A 155 -6.26 1.00 -23.63
N PHE A 156 -5.42 0.25 -24.33
CA PHE A 156 -5.50 0.00 -25.77
C PHE A 156 -6.21 -1.33 -26.10
N GLN A 157 -6.85 -1.98 -25.12
CA GLN A 157 -7.53 -3.27 -25.27
C GLN A 157 -6.60 -4.41 -25.70
N ARG A 158 -5.31 -4.31 -25.36
CA ARG A 158 -4.32 -5.36 -25.62
C ARG A 158 -4.16 -6.24 -24.39
N THR A 159 -3.91 -7.52 -24.65
CA THR A 159 -3.54 -8.48 -23.60
C THR A 159 -2.02 -8.58 -23.48
N PRO A 160 -1.49 -9.12 -22.36
CA PRO A 160 -0.06 -9.44 -22.25
C PRO A 160 0.42 -10.38 -23.35
N LEU A 161 -0.46 -11.28 -23.83
CA LEU A 161 -0.16 -12.19 -24.93
C LEU A 161 0.02 -11.44 -26.26
N ASP A 162 -0.76 -10.39 -26.50
CA ASP A 162 -0.63 -9.57 -27.71
C ASP A 162 0.67 -8.75 -27.68
N ASP A 163 1.04 -8.22 -26.52
CA ASP A 163 2.33 -7.54 -26.34
C ASP A 163 3.50 -8.50 -26.61
N ALA A 164 3.48 -9.71 -26.04
CA ALA A 164 4.50 -10.72 -26.29
C ALA A 164 4.59 -11.13 -27.77
N LYS A 165 3.45 -11.22 -28.48
CA LYS A 165 3.40 -11.48 -29.92
C LYS A 165 3.95 -10.32 -30.75
N TYR A 166 3.65 -9.09 -30.37
CA TYR A 166 4.12 -7.88 -31.05
C TYR A 166 5.65 -7.80 -31.04
N PHE A 167 6.27 -8.03 -29.88
CA PHE A 167 7.73 -8.06 -29.73
C PHE A 167 8.38 -9.41 -30.10
N LYS A 168 7.57 -10.43 -30.41
CA LYS A 168 7.99 -11.79 -30.86
C LYS A 168 8.77 -12.59 -29.80
N HIS A 169 8.40 -12.45 -28.53
CA HIS A 169 8.99 -13.20 -27.42
C HIS A 169 8.39 -14.60 -27.31
N ARG A 170 8.97 -15.56 -28.04
CA ARG A 170 8.44 -16.94 -28.19
C ARG A 170 8.23 -17.66 -26.85
N GLU A 171 9.17 -17.55 -25.92
CA GLU A 171 9.09 -18.21 -24.60
C GLU A 171 7.95 -17.64 -23.75
N CYS A 172 7.79 -16.31 -23.75
CA CYS A 172 6.70 -15.65 -23.02
C CYS A 172 5.32 -16.00 -23.61
N ILE A 173 5.22 -16.12 -24.94
CA ILE A 173 3.99 -16.55 -25.63
C ILE A 173 3.58 -17.95 -25.17
N GLU A 174 4.52 -18.90 -25.16
CA GLU A 174 4.25 -20.27 -24.71
C GLU A 174 3.81 -20.32 -23.24
N LEU A 175 4.45 -19.55 -22.36
CA LEU A 175 4.09 -19.46 -20.94
C LEU A 175 2.68 -18.88 -20.74
N LEU A 176 2.34 -17.80 -21.44
CA LEU A 176 1.03 -17.16 -21.33
C LEU A 176 -0.08 -18.05 -21.88
N GLN A 177 0.11 -18.69 -23.04
CA GLN A 177 -0.86 -19.64 -23.60
C GLN A 177 -1.14 -20.78 -22.63
N LYS A 178 -0.09 -21.36 -22.05
CA LYS A 178 -0.22 -22.42 -21.04
C LYS A 178 -0.96 -21.94 -19.78
N ALA A 179 -0.74 -20.70 -19.36
CA ALA A 179 -1.44 -20.11 -18.22
C ALA A 179 -2.94 -19.90 -18.51
N ILE A 180 -3.29 -19.42 -19.72
CA ILE A 180 -4.67 -19.25 -20.17
C ILE A 180 -5.39 -20.60 -20.23
N GLU A 181 -4.79 -21.61 -20.85
CA GLU A 181 -5.36 -22.96 -20.90
C GLU A 181 -5.61 -23.54 -19.50
N ARG A 182 -4.70 -23.28 -18.56
CA ARG A 182 -4.86 -23.70 -17.16
C ARG A 182 -6.02 -22.98 -16.47
N TRP A 183 -6.18 -21.67 -16.73
CA TRP A 183 -7.27 -20.87 -16.18
C TRP A 183 -8.64 -21.35 -16.68
N ASN A 184 -8.78 -21.55 -17.99
CA ASN A 184 -10.04 -21.99 -18.60
C ASN A 184 -10.48 -23.37 -18.06
N LYS A 185 -9.54 -24.30 -17.89
CA LYS A 185 -9.84 -25.61 -17.27
C LYS A 185 -10.35 -25.45 -15.84
N SER A 186 -9.72 -24.58 -15.04
CA SER A 186 -10.19 -24.35 -13.67
C SER A 186 -11.57 -23.70 -13.61
N GLU A 187 -11.93 -22.84 -14.58
CA GLU A 187 -13.29 -22.29 -14.66
C GLU A 187 -14.33 -23.34 -15.06
N GLU A 188 -13.99 -24.22 -16.00
CA GLU A 188 -14.86 -25.34 -16.42
C GLU A 188 -15.13 -26.31 -15.27
N ASP A 189 -14.10 -26.65 -14.47
CA ASP A 189 -14.23 -27.51 -13.30
C ASP A 189 -15.13 -26.89 -12.22
N ILE A 190 -15.01 -25.58 -11.96
CA ILE A 190 -15.86 -24.85 -11.01
C ILE A 190 -17.31 -24.76 -11.49
N ALA A 191 -17.55 -24.71 -12.81
CA ALA A 191 -18.89 -24.63 -13.38
C ALA A 191 -19.64 -25.98 -13.40
N MET A 192 -18.95 -27.10 -13.15
CA MET A 192 -19.53 -28.45 -13.09
C MET A 192 -19.88 -28.94 -11.68
N ASP A 193 -19.35 -28.30 -10.62
CA ASP A 193 -19.66 -28.57 -9.21
C ASP A 193 -20.83 -27.70 -8.67
#